data_AF-A0A2U2BZ57-F1
#
_entry.id   AF-A0A2U2BZ57-F1
#
_cell.length_a   1.000
_cell.length_b   1.000
_cell.length_c   1.000
_cell.angle_alpha   90.00
_cell.angle_beta   90.00
_cell.angle_gamma   90.00
#
_symmetry.space_group_name_H-M   'P 1'
#
loop_
_entity.id
_entity.type
_entity.pdbx_description
1 polymer ?
#
loop_
_entity_poly.entity_id
_entity_poly.type
_entity_poly.pdbx_seq_one_letter_code
_entity_poly.pdbx_strand_id
1 'polypeptide(L)'
;MKKHEFIKAIPQEWQTKLGATRFKISLIKAKDIKEVRLLKALLEFKVRDIYQNPHLQSKEASVQYLKDCVLMHILGQSDLNNSIIYKPKTIVTFQNIMENAIEQRKLDYSEREGLLSKQGVDTKIKRDTTLIAYFSIQKHIDSFFGENYDINKLNFKIAKEFAGKINKSYVAHLKSIFKRASNENPNIVNWWEKLETSVEDRFGNINKSKDFFTFDEIYNILNTLDEEQGLMFQTLLYTGMRYDEIISLKKGNIKNNSFYFKDSKAYFNKVVPIHPNILNKIYAKLENIGNDEYLFFPATQSFKRNTNHIRQKINNVLNELSKKTLHKTRATFITYLNYFRDDFSEIDIKSFTHKLNGVDQEVYNKGVNVERLRKIIDSIDLQKLNEIESL
;
A
#
# COMPACT_ATOMS: atom_id res chain seq x y z
N MET A 1 2.54 -18.30 -63.01
CA MET A 1 3.01 -17.36 -61.96
C MET A 1 4.45 -17.69 -61.60
N LYS A 2 5.39 -16.73 -61.60
CA LYS A 2 6.75 -16.95 -61.09
C LYS A 2 6.67 -17.28 -59.60
N LYS A 3 7.23 -18.42 -59.17
CA LYS A 3 7.31 -18.76 -57.74
C LYS A 3 8.30 -17.81 -57.07
N HIS A 4 7.80 -16.87 -56.28
CA HIS A 4 8.64 -15.99 -55.47
C HIS A 4 9.06 -16.75 -54.21
N GLU A 5 10.32 -17.15 -54.15
CA GLU A 5 10.90 -17.88 -53.02
C GLU A 5 12.16 -17.17 -52.52
N PHE A 6 12.41 -17.26 -51.22
CA PHE A 6 13.69 -16.99 -50.59
C PHE A 6 14.45 -18.33 -50.47
N ILE A 7 15.64 -18.38 -51.04
CA ILE A 7 16.53 -19.54 -50.99
C ILE A 7 17.89 -19.05 -50.49
N LYS A 8 18.35 -19.59 -49.37
CA LYS A 8 19.65 -19.26 -48.78
C LYS A 8 20.41 -20.52 -48.42
N ALA A 9 21.62 -20.68 -48.94
CA ALA A 9 22.49 -21.78 -48.56
C ALA A 9 22.89 -21.69 -47.09
N ILE A 10 22.87 -22.83 -46.40
CA ILE A 10 23.30 -22.94 -45.00
C ILE A 10 24.81 -23.26 -45.01
N PRO A 11 25.65 -22.55 -44.24
CA PRO A 11 27.08 -22.86 -44.14
C PRO A 11 27.31 -24.29 -43.67
N GLN A 12 28.35 -24.95 -44.19
CA GLN A 12 28.57 -26.39 -44.01
C GLN A 12 28.64 -26.82 -42.54
N GLU A 13 29.25 -25.98 -41.68
CA GLU A 13 29.34 -26.18 -40.23
C GLU A 13 27.98 -26.25 -39.51
N TRP A 14 26.91 -25.68 -40.11
CA TRP A 14 25.57 -25.64 -39.54
C TRP A 14 24.61 -26.68 -40.13
N GLN A 15 24.96 -27.31 -41.26
CA GLN A 15 24.04 -28.18 -42.01
C GLN A 15 23.62 -29.42 -41.22
N THR A 16 24.57 -30.05 -40.51
CA THR A 16 24.30 -31.23 -39.67
C THR A 16 23.36 -30.88 -38.52
N LYS A 17 23.58 -29.73 -37.88
CA LYS A 17 22.78 -29.27 -36.73
C LYS A 17 21.37 -28.86 -37.15
N LEU A 18 21.26 -28.16 -38.28
CA LEU A 18 19.99 -27.68 -38.83
C LEU A 18 19.25 -28.72 -39.68
N GLY A 19 19.85 -29.89 -39.96
CA GLY A 19 19.22 -30.95 -40.76
C GLY A 19 18.84 -30.53 -42.19
N ALA A 20 19.52 -29.53 -42.76
CA ALA A 20 19.22 -28.95 -44.07
C ALA A 20 20.45 -28.28 -44.71
N THR A 21 20.50 -28.29 -46.05
CA THR A 21 21.56 -27.64 -46.83
C THR A 21 21.23 -26.20 -47.25
N ARG A 22 19.94 -25.83 -47.18
CA ARG A 22 19.44 -24.50 -47.54
C ARG A 22 18.13 -24.19 -46.82
N PHE A 23 17.92 -22.93 -46.49
CA PHE A 23 16.60 -22.39 -46.17
C PHE A 23 15.81 -22.16 -47.45
N LYS A 24 14.56 -22.59 -47.46
CA LYS A 24 13.62 -22.37 -48.57
C LYS A 24 12.27 -21.89 -48.03
N ILE A 25 11.95 -20.62 -48.26
CA ILE A 25 10.73 -19.97 -47.75
C ILE A 25 9.92 -19.42 -48.93
N SER A 26 8.64 -19.79 -48.99
CA SER A 26 7.71 -19.27 -50.00
C SER A 26 7.29 -17.84 -49.65
N LEU A 27 7.36 -16.94 -50.63
CA LEU A 27 6.93 -15.55 -50.53
C LEU A 27 5.69 -15.28 -51.39
N ILE A 28 4.90 -16.33 -51.67
CA ILE A 28 3.73 -16.24 -52.54
C ILE A 28 2.63 -15.30 -52.02
N LYS A 29 2.68 -14.96 -50.72
CA LYS A 29 1.73 -14.05 -50.05
C LYS A 29 2.14 -12.57 -50.13
N ALA A 30 3.27 -12.24 -50.75
CA ALA A 30 3.67 -10.85 -50.99
C ALA A 30 2.79 -10.22 -52.08
N LYS A 31 2.34 -9.00 -51.85
CA LYS A 31 1.44 -8.19 -52.68
C LYS A 31 2.10 -7.76 -53.98
N ASP A 32 3.38 -7.41 -53.95
CA ASP A 32 4.12 -6.95 -55.13
C ASP A 32 5.63 -7.30 -55.10
N ILE A 33 6.32 -6.97 -56.20
CA ILE A 33 7.76 -7.22 -56.36
C ILE A 33 8.61 -6.41 -55.38
N LYS A 34 8.16 -5.23 -54.91
CA LYS A 34 8.88 -4.43 -53.92
C LYS A 34 8.83 -5.11 -52.55
N GLU A 35 7.66 -5.62 -52.14
CA GLU A 35 7.50 -6.38 -50.91
C GLU A 35 8.30 -7.69 -50.93
N VAL A 36 8.34 -8.39 -52.08
CA VAL A 36 9.23 -9.57 -52.23
C VAL A 36 10.70 -9.22 -51.97
N ARG A 37 11.18 -8.05 -52.44
CA ARG A 37 12.56 -7.61 -52.20
C ARG A 37 12.81 -7.30 -50.72
N LEU A 38 11.87 -6.61 -50.07
CA LEU A 38 11.93 -6.29 -48.64
C LEU A 38 11.95 -7.56 -47.78
N LEU A 39 11.05 -8.50 -48.05
CA LEU A 39 10.99 -9.77 -47.33
C LEU A 39 12.28 -10.60 -47.49
N LYS A 40 12.90 -10.58 -48.66
CA LYS A 40 14.21 -11.24 -48.86
C LYS A 40 15.31 -10.59 -48.02
N ALA A 41 15.36 -9.26 -47.96
CA ALA A 41 16.33 -8.54 -47.14
C ALA A 41 16.11 -8.79 -45.63
N LEU A 42 14.85 -8.79 -45.19
CA LEU A 42 14.46 -9.15 -43.82
C LEU A 42 14.92 -10.56 -43.47
N LEU A 43 14.60 -11.54 -44.31
CA LEU A 43 14.97 -12.94 -44.09
C LEU A 43 16.49 -13.13 -44.06
N GLU A 44 17.23 -12.43 -44.91
CA GLU A 44 18.69 -12.45 -44.89
C GLU A 44 19.27 -11.98 -43.55
N PHE A 45 18.68 -10.93 -42.97
CA PHE A 45 19.04 -10.46 -41.63
C PHE A 45 18.67 -11.49 -40.55
N LYS A 46 17.44 -12.03 -40.61
CA LYS A 46 16.90 -12.97 -39.61
C LYS A 46 17.56 -14.33 -39.58
N VAL A 47 18.22 -14.75 -40.66
CA VAL A 47 19.03 -15.97 -40.67
C VAL A 47 20.17 -15.90 -39.63
N ARG A 48 20.68 -14.70 -39.30
CA ARG A 48 21.74 -14.53 -38.28
C ARG A 48 21.26 -14.94 -36.89
N ASP A 49 20.01 -14.61 -36.56
CA ASP A 49 19.39 -14.92 -35.26
C ASP A 49 19.36 -16.45 -35.00
N ILE A 50 19.24 -17.25 -36.07
CA ILE A 50 19.25 -18.72 -35.99
C ILE A 50 20.62 -19.24 -35.53
N TYR A 51 21.71 -18.69 -36.05
CA TYR A 51 23.06 -19.12 -35.68
C TYR A 51 23.45 -18.71 -34.25
N GLN A 52 22.80 -17.68 -33.71
CA GLN A 52 23.07 -17.17 -32.36
C GLN A 52 22.16 -17.78 -31.28
N ASN A 53 21.02 -18.36 -31.65
CA ASN A 53 20.04 -18.89 -30.71
C ASN A 53 19.94 -20.42 -30.77
N PRO A 54 20.39 -21.16 -29.73
CA PRO A 54 20.32 -22.62 -29.67
C PRO A 54 18.91 -23.19 -29.88
N HIS A 55 17.86 -22.47 -29.48
CA HIS A 55 16.47 -22.93 -29.60
C HIS A 55 15.94 -22.92 -31.05
N LEU A 56 16.61 -22.19 -31.95
CA LEU A 56 16.23 -22.09 -33.36
C LEU A 56 17.01 -23.05 -34.25
N GLN A 57 17.97 -23.79 -33.68
CA GLN A 57 18.97 -24.57 -34.44
C GLN A 57 18.51 -25.98 -34.80
N SER A 58 17.19 -26.20 -34.89
CA SER A 58 16.59 -27.37 -35.56
C SER A 58 15.97 -26.97 -36.89
N LYS A 59 15.80 -27.93 -37.80
CA LYS A 59 15.21 -27.70 -39.12
C LYS A 59 13.81 -27.08 -39.02
N GLU A 60 12.98 -27.63 -38.15
CA GLU A 60 11.60 -27.22 -37.97
C GLU A 60 11.53 -25.82 -37.34
N ALA A 61 12.31 -25.56 -36.29
CA ALA A 61 12.30 -24.28 -35.60
C ALA A 61 12.86 -23.15 -36.46
N SER A 62 13.96 -23.38 -37.16
CA SER A 62 14.57 -22.39 -38.07
C SER A 62 13.65 -22.03 -39.24
N VAL A 63 13.04 -23.02 -39.89
CA VAL A 63 12.11 -22.79 -41.01
C VAL A 63 10.83 -22.10 -40.52
N GLN A 64 10.29 -22.51 -39.36
CA GLN A 64 9.09 -21.90 -38.80
C GLN A 64 9.34 -20.44 -38.40
N TYR A 65 10.47 -20.16 -37.74
CA TYR A 65 10.88 -18.81 -37.38
C TYR A 65 10.96 -17.86 -38.59
N LEU A 66 11.56 -18.31 -39.70
CA LEU A 66 11.63 -17.50 -40.92
C LEU A 66 10.25 -17.29 -41.56
N LYS A 67 9.37 -18.30 -41.54
CA LYS A 67 7.97 -18.15 -41.99
C LYS A 67 7.20 -17.13 -41.13
N ASP A 68 7.40 -17.16 -39.82
CA ASP A 68 6.75 -16.24 -38.89
C ASP A 68 7.23 -14.80 -39.10
N CYS A 69 8.51 -14.58 -39.40
CA CYS A 69 9.03 -13.26 -39.77
C CYS A 69 8.34 -12.70 -41.03
N VAL A 70 8.11 -13.54 -42.05
CA VAL A 70 7.37 -13.15 -43.25
C VAL A 70 5.92 -12.84 -42.91
N LEU A 71 5.27 -13.69 -42.12
CA LEU A 71 3.88 -13.51 -41.71
C LEU A 71 3.70 -12.20 -40.93
N MET A 72 4.56 -11.93 -39.94
CA MET A 72 4.51 -10.71 -39.12
C MET A 72 4.75 -9.45 -39.94
N HIS A 73 5.63 -9.49 -40.94
CA HIS A 73 5.84 -8.35 -41.84
C HIS A 73 4.59 -8.07 -42.68
N ILE A 74 3.96 -9.12 -43.24
CA ILE A 74 2.75 -8.99 -44.06
C ILE A 74 1.56 -8.53 -43.20
N LEU A 75 1.41 -9.09 -41.99
CA LEU A 75 0.34 -8.75 -41.06
C LEU A 75 0.50 -7.34 -40.46
N GLY A 76 1.73 -6.90 -40.22
CA GLY A 76 2.03 -5.54 -39.75
C GLY A 76 1.70 -4.44 -40.77
N GLN A 77 1.42 -4.79 -42.03
CA GLN A 77 0.94 -3.87 -43.07
C GLN A 77 -0.56 -3.98 -43.36
N SER A 78 -1.29 -4.82 -42.64
CA SER A 78 -2.74 -4.94 -42.74
C SER A 78 -3.35 -4.63 -41.37
N ASP A 79 -3.70 -3.37 -41.15
CA ASP A 79 -4.35 -2.95 -39.91
C ASP A 79 -5.65 -3.74 -39.67
N LEU A 80 -5.78 -4.20 -38.42
CA LEU A 80 -7.03 -4.46 -37.69
C LEU A 80 -8.13 -5.23 -38.45
N ASN A 81 -8.16 -6.57 -38.30
CA ASN A 81 -9.34 -7.32 -37.84
C ASN A 81 -9.15 -8.85 -37.98
N ASN A 82 -9.40 -9.55 -36.87
CA ASN A 82 -9.68 -10.99 -36.74
C ASN A 82 -8.51 -12.00 -36.77
N SER A 83 -8.07 -12.37 -35.56
CA SER A 83 -7.75 -13.72 -35.03
C SER A 83 -7.22 -14.76 -36.04
N ILE A 84 -6.00 -15.28 -35.92
CA ILE A 84 -5.49 -16.09 -34.80
C ILE A 84 -4.06 -15.64 -34.47
N ILE A 85 -3.90 -15.03 -33.29
CA ILE A 85 -2.62 -14.51 -32.81
C ILE A 85 -1.87 -15.66 -32.14
N TYR A 86 -0.79 -16.15 -32.75
CA TYR A 86 0.29 -16.75 -31.95
C TYR A 86 0.91 -15.59 -31.16
N LYS A 87 0.38 -15.33 -29.95
CA LYS A 87 0.90 -14.26 -29.10
C LYS A 87 2.36 -14.63 -28.80
N PRO A 88 3.37 -13.82 -29.17
CA PRO A 88 4.65 -13.95 -28.51
C PRO A 88 4.34 -13.86 -27.02
N LYS A 89 4.73 -14.89 -26.26
CA LYS A 89 4.39 -15.01 -24.84
C LYS A 89 4.90 -13.73 -24.17
N THR A 90 4.01 -12.77 -23.91
CA THR A 90 4.36 -11.58 -23.15
C THR A 90 4.78 -12.13 -21.79
N ILE A 91 6.08 -12.16 -21.55
CA ILE A 91 6.61 -12.68 -20.30
C ILE A 91 6.14 -11.70 -19.24
N VAL A 92 5.10 -12.07 -18.51
CA VAL A 92 4.65 -11.32 -17.35
C VAL A 92 5.74 -11.49 -16.31
N THR A 93 6.36 -10.38 -15.94
CA THR A 93 7.39 -10.39 -14.90
C THR A 93 6.78 -10.07 -13.55
N PHE A 94 7.49 -10.42 -12.47
CA PHE A 94 7.14 -9.97 -11.13
C PHE A 94 7.08 -8.44 -11.07
N GLN A 95 8.05 -7.76 -11.68
CA GLN A 95 8.09 -6.31 -11.75
C GLN A 95 6.85 -5.71 -12.41
N ASN A 96 6.37 -6.28 -13.53
CA ASN A 96 5.15 -5.78 -14.17
C ASN A 96 3.91 -5.90 -13.26
N ILE A 97 3.82 -6.99 -12.47
CA ILE A 97 2.72 -7.15 -11.50
C ILE A 97 2.80 -6.07 -10.41
N MET A 98 4.02 -5.76 -9.94
CA MET A 98 4.23 -4.71 -8.93
C MET A 98 3.95 -3.32 -9.49
N GLU A 99 4.41 -3.02 -10.70
CA GLU A 99 4.16 -1.74 -11.40
C GLU A 99 2.65 -1.48 -11.54
N ASN A 100 1.91 -2.46 -12.05
CA ASN A 100 0.45 -2.37 -12.16
C ASN A 100 -0.21 -2.14 -10.80
N ALA A 101 0.24 -2.83 -9.75
CA ALA A 101 -0.29 -2.66 -8.40
C ALA A 101 0.01 -1.26 -7.83
N ILE A 102 1.19 -0.70 -8.12
CA ILE A 102 1.62 0.64 -7.72
C ILE A 102 0.78 1.70 -8.45
N GLU A 103 0.60 1.56 -9.76
CA GLU A 103 -0.21 2.48 -10.57
C GLU A 103 -1.66 2.49 -10.10
N GLN A 104 -2.26 1.31 -9.95
CA GLN A 104 -3.62 1.22 -9.45
C GLN A 104 -3.76 1.82 -8.05
N ARG A 105 -2.78 1.61 -7.17
CA ARG A 105 -2.81 2.19 -5.83
C ARG A 105 -2.75 3.72 -5.85
N LYS A 106 -1.96 4.31 -6.76
CA LYS A 106 -1.90 5.78 -6.93
C LYS A 106 -3.26 6.33 -7.36
N LEU A 107 -3.95 5.65 -8.29
CA LEU A 107 -5.30 6.03 -8.73
C LEU A 107 -6.31 5.93 -7.57
N ASP A 108 -6.37 4.77 -6.92
CA ASP A 108 -7.28 4.51 -5.79
C ASP A 108 -7.07 5.53 -4.65
N TYR A 109 -5.81 5.87 -4.35
CA TYR A 109 -5.48 6.86 -3.32
C TYR A 109 -5.91 8.27 -3.73
N SER A 110 -5.63 8.69 -4.98
CA SER A 110 -6.02 10.01 -5.49
C SER A 110 -7.54 10.20 -5.45
N GLU A 111 -8.29 9.21 -5.91
CA GLU A 111 -9.75 9.21 -5.86
C GLU A 111 -10.27 9.33 -4.42
N ARG A 112 -9.71 8.52 -3.51
CA ARG A 112 -10.08 8.54 -2.09
C ARG A 112 -9.81 9.91 -1.45
N GLU A 113 -8.66 10.53 -1.70
CA GLU A 113 -8.35 11.86 -1.15
C GLU A 113 -9.28 12.94 -1.73
N GLY A 114 -9.66 12.83 -3.01
CA GLY A 114 -10.68 13.68 -3.61
C GLY A 114 -12.05 13.56 -2.92
N LEU A 115 -12.50 12.33 -2.65
CA LEU A 115 -13.75 12.07 -1.92
C LEU A 115 -13.69 12.60 -0.48
N LEU A 116 -12.56 12.40 0.21
CA LEU A 116 -12.32 12.91 1.56
C LEU A 116 -12.37 14.44 1.64
N SER A 117 -11.70 15.11 0.70
CA SER A 117 -11.66 16.57 0.64
C SER A 117 -13.05 17.15 0.38
N LYS A 118 -13.85 16.54 -0.51
CA LYS A 118 -15.26 16.91 -0.73
C LYS A 118 -16.11 16.78 0.53
N GLN A 119 -15.76 15.86 1.43
CA GLN A 119 -16.42 15.71 2.71
C GLN A 119 -15.87 16.67 3.78
N GLY A 120 -14.86 17.49 3.52
CA GLY A 120 -14.28 18.41 4.50
C GLY A 120 -13.27 17.76 5.45
N VAL A 121 -12.74 16.57 5.11
CA VAL A 121 -11.60 15.99 5.82
C VAL A 121 -10.31 16.65 5.31
N ASP A 122 -9.43 17.07 6.21
CA ASP A 122 -8.10 17.55 5.82
C ASP A 122 -7.20 16.40 5.35
N THR A 123 -6.80 16.46 4.09
CA THR A 123 -5.96 15.46 3.41
C THR A 123 -4.49 15.88 3.30
N LYS A 124 -4.14 17.11 3.68
CA LYS A 124 -2.80 17.69 3.44
C LYS A 124 -1.69 16.91 4.14
N ILE A 125 -1.99 16.29 5.28
CA ILE A 125 -1.04 15.50 6.08
C ILE A 125 -1.05 14.01 5.74
N LYS A 126 -2.06 13.51 5.02
CA LYS A 126 -2.24 12.08 4.78
C LYS A 126 -1.16 11.51 3.89
N ARG A 127 -0.73 10.29 4.20
CA ARG A 127 0.25 9.51 3.45
C ARG A 127 -0.35 8.21 2.98
N ASP A 128 0.08 7.77 1.80
CA ASP A 128 -0.19 6.43 1.36
C ASP A 128 0.86 5.45 1.90
N THR A 129 0.62 4.93 3.10
CA THR A 129 1.50 3.93 3.72
C THR A 129 1.56 2.62 2.94
N THR A 130 0.49 2.27 2.21
CA THR A 130 0.44 1.08 1.34
C THR A 130 1.37 1.27 0.14
N LEU A 131 1.34 2.44 -0.50
CA LEU A 131 2.23 2.75 -1.61
C LEU A 131 3.70 2.74 -1.18
N ILE A 132 4.00 3.28 0.00
CA ILE A 132 5.36 3.21 0.59
C ILE A 132 5.77 1.74 0.77
N ALA A 133 4.88 0.90 1.31
CA ALA A 133 5.15 -0.53 1.44
C ALA A 133 5.38 -1.20 0.08
N TYR A 134 4.63 -0.85 -0.96
CA TYR A 134 4.80 -1.42 -2.31
C TYR A 134 6.16 -1.09 -2.90
N PHE A 135 6.65 0.16 -2.75
CA PHE A 135 8.00 0.50 -3.18
C PHE A 135 9.08 -0.24 -2.40
N SER A 136 8.90 -0.44 -1.09
CA SER A 136 9.82 -1.29 -0.30
C SER A 136 9.80 -2.74 -0.77
N ILE A 137 8.61 -3.29 -1.05
CA ILE A 137 8.44 -4.65 -1.58
C ILE A 137 9.15 -4.79 -2.92
N GLN A 138 8.99 -3.82 -3.83
CA GLN A 138 9.66 -3.82 -5.13
C GLN A 138 11.19 -3.88 -4.98
N LYS A 139 11.77 -3.07 -4.09
CA LYS A 139 13.22 -3.14 -3.79
C LYS A 139 13.66 -4.51 -3.30
N HIS A 140 12.87 -5.15 -2.43
CA HIS A 140 13.16 -6.51 -1.98
C HIS A 140 13.03 -7.54 -3.11
N ILE A 141 12.07 -7.36 -4.02
CA ILE A 141 11.89 -8.21 -5.18
C ILE A 141 13.10 -8.09 -6.10
N ASP A 142 13.49 -6.86 -6.47
CA ASP A 142 14.63 -6.63 -7.36
C ASP A 142 15.92 -7.20 -6.78
N SER A 143 16.12 -7.05 -5.47
CA SER A 143 17.28 -7.61 -4.77
C SER A 143 17.31 -9.14 -4.72
N PHE A 144 16.15 -9.81 -4.65
CA PHE A 144 16.09 -11.28 -4.49
C PHE A 144 15.96 -12.01 -5.82
N PHE A 145 15.12 -11.50 -6.73
CA PHE A 145 14.76 -12.14 -7.99
C PHE A 145 15.54 -11.59 -9.19
N GLY A 146 16.22 -10.45 -9.03
CA GLY A 146 16.76 -9.67 -10.13
C GLY A 146 15.66 -8.93 -10.91
N GLU A 147 16.07 -8.19 -11.94
CA GLU A 147 15.14 -7.49 -12.82
C GLU A 147 14.43 -8.47 -13.77
N ASN A 148 13.17 -8.14 -14.12
CA ASN A 148 12.37 -8.86 -15.11
C ASN A 148 12.18 -10.36 -14.82
N TYR A 149 11.95 -10.72 -13.55
CA TYR A 149 11.77 -12.12 -13.16
C TYR A 149 10.50 -12.72 -13.76
N ASP A 150 10.64 -13.74 -14.62
CA ASP A 150 9.53 -14.45 -15.26
C ASP A 150 8.64 -15.15 -14.23
N ILE A 151 7.37 -14.73 -14.16
CA ILE A 151 6.44 -15.22 -13.16
C ILE A 151 6.13 -16.71 -13.28
N ASN A 152 6.31 -17.30 -14.46
CA ASN A 152 6.09 -18.73 -14.67
C ASN A 152 7.15 -19.59 -13.95
N LYS A 153 8.29 -19.01 -13.58
CA LYS A 153 9.34 -19.68 -12.80
C LYS A 153 9.05 -19.65 -11.30
N LEU A 154 8.10 -18.83 -10.87
CA LEU A 154 7.69 -18.70 -9.48
C LEU A 154 6.91 -19.95 -9.06
N ASN A 155 7.32 -20.54 -7.94
CA ASN A 155 6.64 -21.67 -7.33
C ASN A 155 6.59 -21.49 -5.80
N PHE A 156 5.85 -22.37 -5.12
CA PHE A 156 5.65 -22.28 -3.68
C PHE A 156 6.97 -22.29 -2.88
N LYS A 157 7.97 -23.08 -3.28
CA LYS A 157 9.26 -23.15 -2.58
C LYS A 157 9.97 -21.80 -2.61
N ILE A 158 10.04 -21.18 -3.78
CA ILE A 158 10.65 -19.86 -3.97
C ILE A 158 9.87 -18.78 -3.22
N ALA A 159 8.53 -18.81 -3.31
CA ALA A 159 7.65 -17.89 -2.60
C ALA A 159 7.86 -17.95 -1.08
N LYS A 160 7.97 -19.16 -0.53
CA LYS A 160 8.22 -19.40 0.89
C LYS A 160 9.61 -18.91 1.32
N GLU A 161 10.63 -19.15 0.52
CA GLU A 161 11.98 -18.65 0.79
C GLU A 161 12.01 -17.12 0.83
N PHE A 162 11.40 -16.47 -0.16
CA PHE A 162 11.33 -15.01 -0.22
C PHE A 162 10.52 -14.43 0.96
N ALA A 163 9.38 -15.05 1.29
CA ALA A 163 8.55 -14.64 2.41
C ALA A 163 9.31 -14.69 3.75
N GLY A 164 10.24 -15.64 3.91
CA GLY A 164 11.11 -15.72 5.09
C GLY A 164 12.15 -14.59 5.20
N LYS A 165 12.39 -13.82 4.13
CA LYS A 165 13.38 -12.73 4.07
C LYS A 165 12.77 -11.33 4.17
N ILE A 166 11.44 -11.21 4.24
CA ILE A 166 10.73 -9.92 4.27
C ILE A 166 9.75 -9.84 5.43
N ASN A 167 9.26 -8.62 5.71
CA ASN A 167 8.29 -8.40 6.78
C ASN A 167 6.95 -9.12 6.50
N LYS A 168 6.29 -9.66 7.53
CA LYS A 168 4.98 -10.33 7.42
C LYS A 168 3.89 -9.44 6.79
N SER A 169 3.91 -8.14 7.05
CA SER A 169 2.99 -7.18 6.42
C SER A 169 3.19 -7.08 4.90
N TYR A 170 4.43 -7.25 4.43
CA TYR A 170 4.75 -7.28 3.00
C TYR A 170 4.25 -8.56 2.34
N VAL A 171 4.35 -9.70 3.04
CA VAL A 171 3.73 -10.95 2.59
C VAL A 171 2.22 -10.79 2.44
N ALA A 172 1.54 -10.15 3.40
CA ALA A 172 0.11 -9.88 3.32
C ALA A 172 -0.25 -8.99 2.11
N HIS A 173 0.55 -7.97 1.82
CA HIS A 173 0.39 -7.17 0.60
C HIS A 173 0.54 -7.99 -0.67
N LEU A 174 1.58 -8.83 -0.75
CA LEU A 174 1.78 -9.72 -1.89
C LEU A 174 0.63 -10.71 -2.07
N LYS A 175 0.06 -11.27 -0.99
CA LYS A 175 -1.18 -12.08 -1.07
C LYS A 175 -2.30 -11.32 -1.77
N SER A 176 -2.50 -10.04 -1.42
CA SER A 176 -3.55 -9.21 -2.02
C SER A 176 -3.24 -8.81 -3.47
N ILE A 177 -1.99 -8.46 -3.77
CA ILE A 177 -1.54 -8.08 -5.11
C ILE A 177 -1.72 -9.26 -6.06
N PHE A 178 -1.23 -10.45 -5.69
CA PHE A 178 -1.34 -11.65 -6.52
C PHE A 178 -2.76 -12.17 -6.61
N LYS A 179 -3.61 -11.95 -5.59
CA LYS A 179 -5.04 -12.23 -5.70
C LYS A 179 -5.68 -11.38 -6.80
N ARG A 180 -5.38 -10.08 -6.87
CA ARG A 180 -5.89 -9.21 -7.92
C ARG A 180 -5.33 -9.60 -9.30
N ALA A 181 -4.02 -9.81 -9.39
CA ALA A 181 -3.36 -10.18 -10.64
C ALA A 181 -3.84 -11.53 -11.20
N SER A 182 -4.10 -12.52 -10.35
CA SER A 182 -4.66 -13.82 -10.77
C SER A 182 -6.11 -13.74 -11.23
N ASN A 183 -6.91 -12.82 -10.69
CA ASN A 183 -8.26 -12.55 -11.18
C ASN A 183 -8.23 -11.92 -12.59
N GLU A 184 -7.23 -11.09 -12.89
CA GLU A 184 -7.08 -10.42 -14.19
C GLU A 184 -6.40 -11.33 -15.24
N ASN A 185 -5.47 -12.18 -14.81
CA ASN A 185 -4.76 -13.13 -15.65
C ASN A 185 -4.68 -14.50 -14.97
N PRO A 186 -5.50 -15.48 -15.40
CA PRO A 186 -5.53 -16.83 -14.80
C PRO A 186 -4.21 -17.60 -14.83
N ASN A 187 -3.24 -17.17 -15.66
CA ASN A 187 -1.90 -17.79 -15.70
C ASN A 187 -1.01 -17.38 -14.52
N ILE A 188 -1.40 -16.34 -13.76
CA ILE A 188 -0.67 -15.90 -12.57
C ILE A 188 -1.19 -16.69 -11.37
N VAL A 189 -0.30 -17.45 -10.72
CA VAL A 189 -0.65 -18.24 -9.53
C VAL A 189 -0.29 -17.48 -8.26
N ASN A 190 -1.25 -17.34 -7.35
CA ASN A 190 -1.02 -16.76 -6.03
C ASN A 190 -0.40 -17.79 -5.06
N TRP A 191 0.91 -18.03 -5.16
CA TRP A 191 1.59 -18.93 -4.22
C TRP A 191 1.65 -18.40 -2.77
N TRP A 192 1.40 -17.11 -2.55
CA TRP A 192 1.47 -16.46 -1.25
C TRP A 192 0.28 -16.83 -0.39
N GLU A 193 -0.88 -17.08 -1.01
CA GLU A 193 -2.08 -17.55 -0.33
C GLU A 193 -1.86 -18.90 0.38
N LYS A 194 -0.98 -19.75 -0.18
CA LYS A 194 -0.61 -21.05 0.38
C LYS A 194 0.32 -20.97 1.60
N LEU A 195 0.80 -19.78 1.97
CA LEU A 195 1.61 -19.59 3.17
C LEU A 195 0.71 -19.63 4.40
N GLU A 196 0.89 -20.67 5.21
CA GLU A 196 0.23 -20.82 6.51
C GLU A 196 0.70 -19.75 7.51
N THR A 197 -0.22 -19.38 8.40
CA THR A 197 0.08 -18.57 9.59
C THR A 197 0.98 -19.38 10.52
N SER A 198 2.11 -18.83 10.95
CA SER A 198 3.04 -19.56 11.81
C SER A 198 2.41 -19.88 13.18
N VAL A 199 2.95 -20.87 13.90
CA VAL A 199 2.50 -21.21 15.25
C VAL A 199 2.66 -20.00 16.17
N GLU A 200 3.78 -19.28 16.05
CA GLU A 200 4.04 -18.04 16.78
C GLU A 200 3.01 -16.96 16.46
N ASP A 201 2.50 -16.87 15.23
CA ASP A 201 1.44 -15.92 14.90
C ASP A 201 0.07 -16.34 15.46
N ARG A 202 -0.22 -17.64 15.46
CA ARG A 202 -1.47 -18.18 16.05
C ARG A 202 -1.51 -17.98 17.57
N PHE A 203 -0.37 -18.03 18.23
CA PHE A 203 -0.25 -17.99 19.70
C PHE A 203 0.51 -16.78 20.23
N GLY A 204 0.88 -15.82 19.38
CA GLY A 204 1.71 -14.66 19.74
C GLY A 204 1.06 -13.68 20.73
N ASN A 205 -0.24 -13.84 20.99
CA ASN A 205 -0.96 -13.03 21.97
C ASN A 205 -0.86 -13.57 23.40
N ILE A 206 -0.36 -14.79 23.63
CA ILE A 206 -0.32 -15.42 24.96
C ILE A 206 0.54 -14.62 25.96
N ASN A 207 1.60 -13.95 25.48
CA ASN A 207 2.56 -13.22 26.33
C ASN A 207 2.64 -11.72 26.00
N LYS A 208 1.55 -11.12 25.51
CA LYS A 208 1.60 -9.71 25.12
C LYS A 208 1.70 -8.81 26.37
N SER A 209 2.73 -7.97 26.43
CA SER A 209 2.95 -7.04 27.54
C SER A 209 1.82 -6.01 27.68
N LYS A 210 1.72 -5.38 28.87
CA LYS A 210 0.75 -4.30 29.16
C LYS A 210 0.77 -3.26 28.05
N ASP A 211 -0.38 -3.09 27.39
CA ASP A 211 -0.47 -2.34 26.14
C ASP A 211 -0.82 -0.85 26.33
N PHE A 212 -0.53 -0.29 27.50
CA PHE A 212 -0.87 1.08 27.88
C PHE A 212 0.28 1.78 28.63
N PHE A 213 0.23 3.10 28.67
CA PHE A 213 1.14 3.93 29.47
C PHE A 213 0.73 3.95 30.94
N THR A 214 1.67 3.72 31.86
CA THR A 214 1.47 3.94 33.29
C THR A 214 1.52 5.42 33.63
N PHE A 215 1.09 5.81 34.83
CA PHE A 215 1.12 7.22 35.23
C PHE A 215 2.57 7.75 35.31
N ASP A 216 3.49 6.98 35.87
CA ASP A 216 4.91 7.35 35.98
C ASP A 216 5.56 7.51 34.60
N GLU A 217 5.23 6.63 33.64
CA GLU A 217 5.67 6.79 32.25
C GLU A 217 5.14 8.10 31.67
N ILE A 218 3.85 8.41 31.84
CA ILE A 218 3.24 9.65 31.35
C ILE A 218 3.96 10.87 31.96
N TYR A 219 4.20 10.86 33.26
CA TYR A 219 4.91 11.94 33.96
C TYR A 219 6.32 12.15 33.40
N ASN A 220 7.11 11.08 33.26
CA ASN A 220 8.47 11.15 32.73
C ASN A 220 8.50 11.63 31.26
N ILE A 221 7.55 11.17 30.45
CA ILE A 221 7.41 11.61 29.06
C ILE A 221 7.09 13.11 29.01
N LEU A 222 6.13 13.59 29.79
CA LEU A 222 5.73 15.00 29.80
C LEU A 222 6.85 15.93 30.26
N ASN A 223 7.70 15.48 31.19
CA ASN A 223 8.88 16.25 31.62
C ASN A 223 10.00 16.31 30.56
N THR A 224 9.96 15.44 29.55
CA THR A 224 10.98 15.37 28.49
C THR A 224 10.54 16.09 27.22
N LEU A 225 9.23 16.12 26.93
CA LEU A 225 8.69 16.78 25.75
C LEU A 225 8.70 18.31 25.91
N ASP A 226 8.85 19.04 24.80
CA ASP A 226 8.60 20.48 24.81
C ASP A 226 7.11 20.78 25.03
N GLU A 227 6.77 22.02 25.38
CA GLU A 227 5.42 22.42 25.79
C GLU A 227 4.34 22.02 24.77
N GLU A 228 4.61 22.25 23.48
CA GLU A 228 3.66 21.96 22.41
C GLU A 228 3.49 20.46 22.17
N GLN A 229 4.59 19.69 22.18
CA GLN A 229 4.55 18.23 22.10
C GLN A 229 3.88 17.62 23.34
N GLY A 230 4.14 18.18 24.51
CA GLY A 230 3.53 17.80 25.79
C GLY A 230 2.02 18.00 25.77
N LEU A 231 1.54 19.19 25.37
CA LEU A 231 0.10 19.45 25.24
C LEU A 231 -0.56 18.52 24.22
N MET A 232 0.10 18.27 23.08
CA MET A 232 -0.42 17.33 22.07
C MET A 232 -0.51 15.90 22.64
N PHE A 233 0.52 15.45 23.36
CA PHE A 233 0.53 14.14 24.01
C PHE A 233 -0.56 14.01 25.06
N GLN A 234 -0.76 15.03 25.91
CA GLN A 234 -1.89 15.08 26.85
C GLN A 234 -3.24 15.02 26.12
N THR A 235 -3.38 15.77 25.03
CA THR A 235 -4.62 15.77 24.24
C THR A 235 -4.91 14.38 23.69
N LEU A 236 -3.90 13.63 23.21
CA LEU A 236 -4.08 12.24 22.79
C LEU A 236 -4.58 11.33 23.93
N LEU A 237 -4.01 11.48 25.13
CA LEU A 237 -4.37 10.67 26.30
C LEU A 237 -5.80 10.94 26.76
N TYR A 238 -6.23 12.20 26.80
CA TYR A 238 -7.56 12.57 27.30
C TYR A 238 -8.69 12.38 26.29
N THR A 239 -8.39 12.25 25.00
CA THR A 239 -9.43 12.21 23.95
C THR A 239 -9.54 10.87 23.25
N GLY A 240 -8.51 10.02 23.34
CA GLY A 240 -8.42 8.78 22.57
C GLY A 240 -8.31 8.99 21.05
N MET A 241 -8.15 10.23 20.58
CA MET A 241 -8.02 10.57 19.16
C MET A 241 -6.71 9.99 18.59
N ARG A 242 -6.68 9.77 17.28
CA ARG A 242 -5.45 9.38 16.57
C ARG A 242 -4.56 10.60 16.38
N TYR A 243 -3.25 10.37 16.31
CA TYR A 243 -2.28 11.42 15.99
C TYR A 243 -2.70 12.26 14.78
N ASP A 244 -3.01 11.61 13.65
CA ASP A 244 -3.40 12.30 12.40
C ASP A 244 -4.71 13.11 12.56
N GLU A 245 -5.62 12.73 13.46
CA GLU A 245 -6.84 13.49 13.74
C GLU A 245 -6.50 14.77 14.52
N ILE A 246 -5.61 14.68 15.51
CA ILE A 246 -5.19 15.83 16.32
C ILE A 246 -4.39 16.83 15.49
N ILE A 247 -3.40 16.37 14.71
CA ILE A 247 -2.56 17.29 13.93
C ILE A 247 -3.28 17.92 12.73
N SER A 248 -4.48 17.44 12.39
CA SER A 248 -5.35 18.07 11.38
C SER A 248 -6.41 19.00 11.97
N LEU A 249 -6.53 19.09 13.30
CA LEU A 249 -7.46 20.02 13.94
C LEU A 249 -7.06 21.47 13.64
N LYS A 250 -8.04 22.25 13.22
CA LYS A 250 -7.96 23.70 13.06
C LYS A 250 -8.82 24.40 14.11
N LYS A 251 -8.61 25.70 14.30
CA LYS A 251 -9.47 26.49 15.20
C LYS A 251 -10.96 26.36 14.86
N GLY A 252 -11.31 26.36 13.57
CA GLY A 252 -12.71 26.17 13.13
C GLY A 252 -13.35 24.83 13.55
N ASN A 253 -12.54 23.84 13.94
CA ASN A 253 -13.00 22.55 14.47
C ASN A 253 -13.34 22.61 15.96
N ILE A 254 -13.10 23.71 16.67
CA ILE A 254 -13.32 23.79 18.12
C ILE A 254 -14.49 24.71 18.41
N LYS A 255 -15.53 24.16 19.03
CA LYS A 255 -16.75 24.87 19.44
C LYS A 255 -17.25 24.25 20.73
N ASN A 256 -17.96 25.00 21.58
CA ASN A 256 -18.63 24.46 22.77
C ASN A 256 -17.75 23.51 23.61
N ASN A 257 -16.48 23.86 23.84
CA ASN A 257 -15.51 23.03 24.57
C ASN A 257 -15.39 21.60 24.02
N SER A 258 -15.40 21.44 22.70
CA SER A 258 -15.33 20.14 22.01
C SER A 258 -14.64 20.26 20.64
N PHE A 259 -13.97 19.18 20.24
CA PHE A 259 -13.45 18.98 18.89
C PHE A 259 -14.53 18.41 17.97
N TYR A 260 -14.76 19.06 16.83
CA TYR A 260 -15.68 18.68 15.77
C TYR A 260 -14.92 18.43 14.48
N PHE A 261 -14.85 17.16 14.07
CA PHE A 261 -14.10 16.76 12.89
C PHE A 261 -14.72 15.51 12.25
N LYS A 262 -14.28 15.17 11.04
CA LYS A 262 -14.66 13.91 10.39
C LYS A 262 -13.54 12.89 10.53
N ASP A 263 -13.89 11.69 10.98
CA ASP A 263 -12.93 10.60 11.08
C ASP A 263 -12.36 10.28 9.70
N SER A 264 -11.05 10.36 9.61
CA SER A 264 -10.33 10.33 8.35
C SER A 264 -10.15 8.91 7.78
N LYS A 265 -10.50 7.88 8.57
CA LYS A 265 -10.41 6.45 8.22
C LYS A 265 -11.79 5.80 8.06
N ALA A 266 -12.77 6.24 8.83
CA ALA A 266 -14.10 5.64 8.93
C ALA A 266 -15.24 6.52 8.40
N TYR A 267 -14.94 7.79 8.06
CA TYR A 267 -15.79 8.70 7.29
C TYR A 267 -17.11 9.08 8.00
N PHE A 268 -17.05 9.36 9.30
CA PHE A 268 -18.20 9.84 10.07
C PHE A 268 -17.84 11.07 10.92
N ASN A 269 -18.84 11.89 11.25
CA ASN A 269 -18.66 13.05 12.13
C ASN A 269 -18.37 12.59 13.55
N LYS A 270 -17.33 13.16 14.16
CA LYS A 270 -16.96 12.96 15.56
C LYS A 270 -17.10 14.26 16.33
N VAL A 271 -17.59 14.12 17.55
CA VAL A 271 -17.58 15.17 18.57
C VAL A 271 -16.85 14.60 19.77
N VAL A 272 -15.78 15.28 20.20
CA VAL A 272 -14.98 14.87 21.35
C VAL A 272 -14.84 16.04 22.31
N PRO A 273 -15.46 15.99 23.50
CA PRO A 273 -15.29 17.03 24.51
C PRO A 273 -13.82 17.22 24.91
N ILE A 274 -13.46 18.47 25.21
CA ILE A 274 -12.11 18.83 25.64
C ILE A 274 -12.06 18.71 27.16
N HIS A 275 -11.13 17.90 27.64
CA HIS A 275 -10.95 17.64 29.07
C HIS A 275 -10.57 18.92 29.85
N PRO A 276 -11.10 19.16 31.06
CA PRO A 276 -10.80 20.34 31.88
C PRO A 276 -9.30 20.61 32.06
N ASN A 277 -8.51 19.57 32.35
CA ASN A 277 -7.04 19.67 32.53
C ASN A 277 -6.26 20.23 31.33
N ILE A 278 -6.81 20.18 30.11
CA ILE A 278 -6.17 20.75 28.91
C ILE A 278 -6.93 21.95 28.33
N LEU A 279 -8.14 22.23 28.81
CA LEU A 279 -9.06 23.19 28.22
C LEU A 279 -8.45 24.59 28.09
N ASN A 280 -7.91 25.12 29.18
CA ASN A 280 -7.32 26.46 29.22
C ASN A 280 -6.11 26.58 28.28
N LYS A 281 -5.26 25.55 28.23
CA LYS A 281 -4.09 25.52 27.34
C LYS A 281 -4.50 25.51 25.86
N ILE A 282 -5.58 24.79 25.53
CA ILE A 282 -6.13 24.78 24.18
C ILE A 282 -6.66 26.17 23.82
N TYR A 283 -7.46 26.81 24.69
CA TYR A 283 -8.00 28.14 24.42
C TYR A 283 -6.93 29.23 24.29
N ALA A 284 -5.88 29.20 25.12
CA ALA A 284 -4.74 30.12 24.98
C ALA A 284 -4.08 30.03 23.60
N LYS A 285 -4.00 28.81 23.00
CA LYS A 285 -3.53 28.67 21.62
C LYS A 285 -4.52 29.25 20.60
N LEU A 286 -5.82 29.12 20.84
CA LEU A 286 -6.86 29.63 19.93
C LEU A 286 -6.88 31.15 19.82
N GLU A 287 -6.43 31.88 20.84
CA GLU A 287 -6.31 33.35 20.82
C GLU A 287 -5.33 33.83 19.73
N ASN A 288 -4.31 33.02 19.44
CA ASN A 288 -3.18 33.41 18.60
C ASN A 288 -3.24 32.87 17.16
N ILE A 289 -4.32 32.15 16.80
CA ILE A 289 -4.44 31.54 15.47
C ILE A 289 -5.77 31.89 14.77
N GLY A 290 -5.74 31.93 13.44
CA GLY A 290 -6.90 32.10 12.57
C GLY A 290 -7.78 30.83 12.46
N ASN A 291 -9.00 30.96 11.94
CA ASN A 291 -9.96 29.84 11.87
C ASN A 291 -9.46 28.65 11.04
N ASP A 292 -8.70 28.89 9.98
CA ASP A 292 -8.16 27.86 9.07
C ASP A 292 -6.77 27.36 9.46
N GLU A 293 -6.20 27.90 10.55
CA GLU A 293 -4.89 27.51 11.05
C GLU A 293 -4.99 26.30 11.97
N TYR A 294 -3.97 25.45 11.89
CA TYR A 294 -3.89 24.23 12.70
C TYR A 294 -3.59 24.54 14.16
N LEU A 295 -4.19 23.76 15.05
CA LEU A 295 -4.08 23.93 16.49
C LEU A 295 -2.65 23.74 17.01
N PHE A 296 -1.94 22.71 16.53
CA PHE A 296 -0.66 22.29 17.13
C PHE A 296 0.58 22.69 16.37
N PHE A 297 0.57 22.74 15.04
CA PHE A 297 1.79 23.08 14.29
C PHE A 297 1.41 23.89 13.06
N PRO A 298 2.12 24.98 12.75
CA PRO A 298 1.75 25.85 11.63
C PRO A 298 1.88 25.13 10.29
N ALA A 299 0.99 25.48 9.35
CA ALA A 299 1.01 24.98 8.00
C ALA A 299 2.20 25.55 7.22
N THR A 300 3.30 24.82 7.12
CA THR A 300 4.43 25.20 6.25
C THR A 300 4.31 24.54 4.87
N GLN A 301 5.10 25.00 3.89
CA GLN A 301 5.21 24.32 2.58
C GLN A 301 5.61 22.84 2.72
N SER A 302 6.30 22.49 3.81
CA SER A 302 6.71 21.14 4.18
C SER A 302 5.86 20.53 5.31
N PHE A 303 4.62 21.00 5.53
CA PHE A 303 3.80 20.63 6.70
C PHE A 303 3.70 19.12 6.92
N LYS A 304 3.43 18.36 5.85
CA LYS A 304 3.36 16.89 5.87
C LYS A 304 4.69 16.22 6.25
N ARG A 305 5.83 16.82 5.89
CA ARG A 305 7.16 16.32 6.28
C ARG A 305 7.44 16.67 7.74
N ASN A 306 7.16 17.91 8.13
CA ASN A 306 7.40 18.44 9.47
C ASN A 306 6.60 17.68 10.53
N THR A 307 5.30 17.49 10.32
CA THR A 307 4.44 16.70 11.22
C THR A 307 4.97 15.28 11.41
N ASN A 308 5.43 14.60 10.35
CA ASN A 308 6.04 13.28 10.52
C ASN A 308 7.38 13.31 11.24
N HIS A 309 8.19 14.35 11.04
CA HIS A 309 9.44 14.51 11.78
C HIS A 309 9.17 14.69 13.28
N ILE A 310 8.17 15.51 13.63
CA ILE A 310 7.68 15.67 15.01
C ILE A 310 7.18 14.33 15.56
N ARG A 311 6.38 13.58 14.79
CA ARG A 311 5.92 12.23 15.18
C ARG A 311 7.09 11.30 15.49
N GLN A 312 8.14 11.32 14.66
CA GLN A 312 9.35 10.50 14.87
C GLN A 312 10.10 10.93 16.11
N LYS A 313 10.31 12.25 16.30
CA LYS A 313 10.96 12.80 17.49
C LYS A 313 10.26 12.35 18.77
N ILE A 314 8.93 12.48 18.83
CA ILE A 314 8.16 12.04 20.00
C ILE A 314 8.24 10.52 20.17
N ASN A 315 8.09 9.73 19.09
CA ASN A 315 8.20 8.28 19.19
C ASN A 315 9.58 7.82 19.66
N ASN A 316 10.66 8.55 19.36
CA ASN A 316 11.99 8.24 19.88
C ASN A 316 12.03 8.41 21.40
N VAL A 317 11.53 9.54 21.92
CA VAL A 317 11.39 9.77 23.37
C VAL A 317 10.54 8.67 24.02
N LEU A 318 9.38 8.36 23.45
CA LEU A 318 8.51 7.29 23.96
C LEU A 318 9.21 5.93 23.97
N ASN A 319 9.96 5.60 22.92
CA ASN A 319 10.67 4.34 22.81
C ASN A 319 11.85 4.24 23.81
N GLU A 320 12.53 5.34 24.08
CA GLU A 320 13.59 5.41 25.08
C GLU A 320 13.04 5.22 26.50
N LEU A 321 11.96 5.93 26.84
CA LEU A 321 11.42 5.95 28.20
C LEU A 321 10.50 4.77 28.53
N SER A 322 9.83 4.19 27.53
CA SER A 322 8.74 3.21 27.78
C SER A 322 8.63 2.08 26.75
N LYS A 323 9.48 2.06 25.72
CA LYS A 323 9.39 1.11 24.57
C LYS A 323 8.03 1.13 23.87
N LYS A 324 7.28 2.24 23.98
CA LYS A 324 5.95 2.44 23.40
C LYS A 324 5.97 3.47 22.29
N THR A 325 4.84 3.62 21.59
CA THR A 325 4.66 4.60 20.52
C THR A 325 3.43 5.45 20.80
N LEU A 326 3.26 6.54 20.05
CA LEU A 326 2.05 7.39 20.11
C LEU A 326 0.75 6.62 19.89
N HIS A 327 0.79 5.43 19.28
CA HIS A 327 -0.41 4.60 19.15
C HIS A 327 -0.94 4.12 20.52
N LYS A 328 -0.08 4.03 21.52
CA LYS A 328 -0.41 3.55 22.87
C LYS A 328 -1.16 4.56 23.72
N THR A 329 -1.17 5.85 23.38
CA THR A 329 -2.00 6.85 24.10
C THR A 329 -3.48 6.50 24.02
N ARG A 330 -3.91 6.09 22.83
CA ARG A 330 -5.27 5.63 22.58
C ARG A 330 -5.56 4.29 23.26
N ALA A 331 -4.59 3.39 23.31
CA ALA A 331 -4.74 2.15 24.07
C ALA A 331 -4.89 2.45 25.56
N THR A 332 -4.10 3.38 26.12
CA THR A 332 -4.27 3.90 27.48
C THR A 332 -5.68 4.44 27.71
N PHE A 333 -6.17 5.30 26.83
CA PHE A 333 -7.54 5.83 26.92
C PHE A 333 -8.59 4.72 26.94
N ILE A 334 -8.50 3.75 26.04
CA ILE A 334 -9.44 2.61 25.96
C ILE A 334 -9.34 1.72 27.21
N THR A 335 -8.12 1.42 27.68
CA THR A 335 -7.89 0.63 28.88
C THR A 335 -8.48 1.30 30.11
N TYR A 336 -8.22 2.60 30.28
CA TYR A 336 -8.78 3.40 31.37
C TYR A 336 -10.30 3.32 31.39
N LEU A 337 -10.93 3.63 30.24
CA LEU A 337 -12.37 3.58 30.13
C LEU A 337 -12.91 2.18 30.42
N ASN A 338 -12.37 1.13 29.79
CA ASN A 338 -12.85 -0.23 30.04
C ASN A 338 -12.75 -0.66 31.51
N TYR A 339 -11.75 -0.18 32.23
CA TYR A 339 -11.55 -0.50 33.64
C TYR A 339 -12.54 0.24 34.55
N PHE A 340 -12.71 1.55 34.35
CA PHE A 340 -13.59 2.40 35.17
C PHE A 340 -15.00 2.58 34.58
N ARG A 341 -15.51 1.58 33.87
CA ARG A 341 -16.71 1.68 33.01
C ARG A 341 -18.06 1.70 33.71
N ASP A 342 -18.11 1.86 35.03
CA ASP A 342 -19.33 1.65 35.81
C ASP A 342 -20.53 2.45 35.28
N ASP A 343 -20.29 3.62 34.66
CA ASP A 343 -21.32 4.52 34.14
C ASP A 343 -21.35 4.68 32.60
N PHE A 344 -20.59 3.91 31.82
CA PHE A 344 -20.57 4.08 30.36
C PHE A 344 -20.46 2.78 29.56
N SER A 345 -21.06 2.80 28.36
CA SER A 345 -21.26 1.62 27.52
C SER A 345 -20.09 1.40 26.55
N GLU A 346 -19.95 0.18 26.03
CA GLU A 346 -18.98 -0.12 24.96
C GLU A 346 -19.21 0.77 23.71
N ILE A 347 -20.46 1.13 23.45
CA ILE A 347 -20.84 2.02 22.33
C ILE A 347 -20.25 3.42 22.54
N ASP A 348 -20.19 3.91 23.78
CA ASP A 348 -19.58 5.20 24.10
C ASP A 348 -18.07 5.18 23.87
N ILE A 349 -17.39 4.12 24.31
CA ILE A 349 -15.95 3.97 24.06
C ILE A 349 -15.69 3.88 22.55
N LYS A 350 -16.53 3.14 21.82
CA LYS A 350 -16.44 3.04 20.35
C LYS A 350 -16.71 4.38 19.69
N SER A 351 -17.59 5.25 20.17
CA SER A 351 -17.88 6.52 19.50
C SER A 351 -16.66 7.47 19.43
N PHE A 352 -15.83 7.50 20.49
CA PHE A 352 -14.54 8.19 20.46
C PHE A 352 -13.54 7.52 19.51
N THR A 353 -13.59 6.20 19.44
CA THR A 353 -12.50 5.40 18.91
C THR A 353 -12.81 4.80 17.52
N HIS A 354 -13.79 3.93 17.40
CA HIS A 354 -14.08 3.11 16.23
C HIS A 354 -15.35 3.54 15.50
N LYS A 355 -15.52 3.03 14.27
CA LYS A 355 -16.81 3.13 13.59
C LYS A 355 -17.76 2.08 14.20
N LEU A 356 -18.96 2.49 14.58
CA LEU A 356 -20.07 1.58 14.83
C LEU A 356 -20.60 1.04 13.50
N ASN A 357 -21.30 -0.10 13.52
CA ASN A 357 -21.94 -0.63 12.31
C ASN A 357 -22.97 0.39 11.79
N GLY A 358 -23.22 0.39 10.46
CA GLY A 358 -23.84 1.53 9.75
C GLY A 358 -25.13 2.08 10.37
N VAL A 359 -26.05 1.20 10.77
CA VAL A 359 -27.32 1.58 11.41
C VAL A 359 -27.08 2.21 12.79
N ASP A 360 -26.18 1.62 13.58
CA ASP A 360 -25.85 2.08 14.93
C ASP A 360 -25.11 3.42 14.91
N GLN A 361 -24.22 3.66 13.94
CA GLN A 361 -23.46 4.92 13.87
C GLN A 361 -24.36 6.12 13.55
N GLU A 362 -25.32 5.95 12.63
CA GLU A 362 -26.23 7.04 12.26
C GLU A 362 -27.22 7.35 13.39
N VAL A 363 -27.79 6.32 14.01
CA VAL A 363 -28.68 6.45 15.17
C VAL A 363 -27.94 7.04 16.36
N TYR A 364 -26.72 6.53 16.65
CA TYR A 364 -25.89 7.07 17.72
C TYR A 364 -25.53 8.52 17.45
N ASN A 365 -25.02 8.87 16.24
CA ASN A 365 -24.67 10.24 15.87
C ASN A 365 -25.85 11.22 15.94
N LYS A 366 -27.06 10.78 15.56
CA LYS A 366 -28.29 11.57 15.69
C LYS A 366 -28.73 11.73 17.15
N GLY A 367 -28.46 10.73 17.98
CA GLY A 367 -28.74 10.71 19.42
C GLY A 367 -27.55 11.12 20.31
N VAL A 368 -26.45 11.66 19.75
CA VAL A 368 -25.26 12.05 20.54
C VAL A 368 -25.70 13.10 21.54
N ASN A 369 -25.83 12.66 22.79
CA ASN A 369 -25.85 13.58 23.90
C ASN A 369 -24.39 13.93 24.19
N VAL A 370 -23.92 15.06 23.65
CA VAL A 370 -22.58 15.62 23.92
C VAL A 370 -22.32 15.69 25.43
N GLU A 371 -23.36 15.84 26.26
CA GLU A 371 -23.24 15.81 27.72
C GLU A 371 -22.82 14.44 28.25
N ARG A 372 -23.29 13.34 27.66
CA ARG A 372 -22.85 11.98 28.03
C ARG A 372 -21.37 11.78 27.73
N LEU A 373 -20.94 12.17 26.52
CA LEU A 373 -19.53 12.14 26.16
C LEU A 373 -18.70 13.04 27.08
N ARG A 374 -19.26 14.18 27.50
CA ARG A 374 -18.58 15.12 28.38
C ARG A 374 -18.40 14.55 29.78
N LYS A 375 -19.43 13.92 30.35
CA LYS A 375 -19.32 13.21 31.65
C LYS A 375 -18.19 12.17 31.63
N ILE A 376 -18.07 11.41 30.54
CA ILE A 376 -17.00 10.42 30.38
C ILE A 376 -15.64 11.11 30.35
N ILE A 377 -15.48 12.12 29.49
CA ILE A 377 -14.21 12.85 29.39
C ILE A 377 -13.85 13.49 30.74
N ASP A 378 -14.77 14.23 31.37
CA ASP A 378 -14.54 14.93 32.63
C ASP A 378 -14.22 13.98 33.81
N SER A 379 -14.61 12.70 33.72
CA SER A 379 -14.27 11.69 34.73
C SER A 379 -12.84 11.13 34.63
N ILE A 380 -12.10 11.41 33.54
CA ILE A 380 -10.78 10.82 33.32
C ILE A 380 -9.75 11.47 34.25
N ASP A 381 -9.28 10.69 35.21
CA ASP A 381 -8.13 11.02 36.04
C ASP A 381 -6.97 10.07 35.74
N LEU A 382 -5.95 10.57 35.05
CA LEU A 382 -4.78 9.77 34.65
C LEU A 382 -4.01 9.20 35.86
N GLN A 383 -4.10 9.79 37.06
CA GLN A 383 -3.45 9.24 38.26
C GLN A 383 -4.02 7.87 38.63
N LYS A 384 -5.30 7.63 38.35
CA LYS A 384 -5.95 6.33 38.60
C LYS A 384 -5.42 5.20 37.71
N LEU A 385 -4.56 5.47 36.73
CA LEU A 385 -3.84 4.41 36.01
C LEU A 385 -2.98 3.54 36.94
N ASN A 386 -2.53 4.08 38.09
CA ASN A 386 -1.82 3.33 39.12
C ASN A 386 -2.67 2.18 39.71
N GLU A 387 -3.99 2.33 39.73
CA GLU A 387 -4.91 1.28 40.20
C GLU A 387 -5.03 0.12 39.19
N ILE A 388 -4.83 0.40 37.89
CA ILE A 388 -4.82 -0.63 36.84
C ILE A 388 -3.46 -1.34 36.81
N GLU A 389 -2.39 -0.63 37.17
CA GLU A 389 -1.04 -1.18 37.19
C GLU A 389 -0.82 -2.21 38.29
N SER A 390 -1.49 -2.06 39.44
CA SER A 390 -1.37 -2.96 40.58
C SER A 390 -2.07 -4.32 40.42
N LEU A 391 -2.80 -4.51 39.32
CA LEU A 391 -3.34 -5.79 38.84
C LEU A 391 -2.37 -6.50 37.88
#